data_AF-A0A7X8EAP3-F1
#
_entry.id   AF-A0A7X8EAP3-F1
#
_cell.length_a   1.000
_cell.length_b   1.000
_cell.length_c   1.000
_cell.angle_alpha   90.00
_cell.angle_beta   90.00
_cell.angle_gamma   90.00
#
_symmetry.space_group_name_H-M   'P 1'
#
loop_
_entity.id
_entity.type
_entity.pdbx_description
1 polymer ?
#
loop_
_entity_poly.entity_id
_entity_poly.type
_entity_poly.pdbx_seq_one_letter_code
_entity_poly.pdbx_strand_id
1 'polypeptide(L)'
;MELLLFLTGTVDIIYFVIPGSKTVFAFFGGINLGEIYLDNSATTRISTEVFDAIKEAYMDDYGNPSSLHGKGVAAERLIKEARKSIS
;
A
#
# COMPACT_ATOMS: atom_id res chain seq x y z
N MET A 1 -21.65 -16.72 12.79
CA MET A 1 -21.47 -15.85 11.61
C MET A 1 -22.59 -14.82 11.67
N GLU A 2 -22.31 -13.61 12.14
CA GLU A 2 -23.30 -12.53 12.15
C GLU A 2 -23.13 -11.72 10.86
N LEU A 3 -24.17 -11.68 10.04
CA LEU A 3 -24.23 -10.87 8.83
C LEU A 3 -24.81 -9.51 9.24
N LEU A 4 -23.97 -8.49 9.42
CA LEU A 4 -24.45 -7.16 9.75
C LEU A 4 -24.84 -6.42 8.45
N LEU A 5 -26.07 -6.62 7.99
CA LEU A 5 -26.61 -5.99 6.79
C LEU A 5 -27.02 -4.54 7.10
N PHE A 6 -26.19 -3.57 6.73
CA PHE A 6 -26.59 -2.16 6.76
C PHE A 6 -27.24 -1.78 5.43
N LEU A 7 -28.55 -1.55 5.44
CA LEU A 7 -29.29 -1.01 4.30
C LEU A 7 -29.36 0.52 4.45
N THR A 8 -28.59 1.27 3.64
CA THR A 8 -28.71 2.73 3.57
C THR A 8 -29.70 3.09 2.47
N GLY A 9 -30.86 3.63 2.86
CA GLY A 9 -32.10 3.65 2.07
C GLY A 9 -32.19 4.54 0.83
N THR A 10 -31.26 4.47 -0.11
CA THR A 10 -31.45 5.06 -1.45
C THR A 10 -30.73 4.32 -2.58
N VAL A 11 -29.78 3.43 -2.28
CA VAL A 11 -29.08 2.55 -3.23
C VAL A 11 -28.66 1.31 -2.42
N ASP A 12 -29.13 0.11 -2.78
CA ASP A 12 -28.92 -1.11 -1.98
C ASP A 12 -27.47 -1.62 -2.10
N ILE A 13 -26.53 -0.95 -1.43
CA ILE A 13 -25.18 -1.46 -1.19
C ILE A 13 -25.22 -2.28 0.10
N ILE A 14 -24.81 -3.55 0.00
CA ILE A 14 -24.69 -4.50 1.09
C ILE A 14 -23.23 -4.56 1.52
N TYR A 15 -22.97 -4.27 2.80
CA TYR A 15 -21.65 -4.45 3.40
C TYR A 15 -21.60 -5.79 4.12
N PHE A 16 -20.61 -6.61 3.78
CA PHE A 16 -20.31 -7.85 4.48
C PHE A 16 -19.12 -7.64 5.41
N VAL A 17 -19.38 -7.72 6.70
CA VAL A 17 -18.39 -7.57 7.77
C VAL A 17 -18.12 -8.94 8.38
N ILE A 18 -16.85 -9.36 8.38
CA ILE A 18 -16.44 -10.59 9.06
C ILE A 18 -15.93 -10.19 10.46
N PRO A 19 -16.52 -10.69 11.55
CA PRO A 19 -16.04 -10.40 12.90
C PRO A 19 -14.55 -10.71 13.06
N GLY A 20 -13.78 -9.76 13.57
CA GLY A 20 -12.32 -9.87 13.71
C GLY A 20 -11.51 -9.59 12.44
N SER A 21 -12.16 -9.41 11.29
CA SER A 21 -11.50 -8.98 10.05
C SER A 21 -11.27 -7.47 10.03
N LYS A 22 -10.21 -7.07 9.35
CA LYS A 22 -9.82 -5.68 9.07
C LYS A 22 -10.37 -5.16 7.74
N THR A 23 -11.19 -5.97 7.11
CA THR A 23 -11.69 -5.79 5.75
C THR A 23 -13.22 -5.90 5.74
N VAL A 24 -13.84 -5.03 4.96
CA VAL A 24 -15.26 -5.08 4.62
C VAL A 24 -15.41 -5.28 3.11
N PHE A 25 -16.38 -6.10 2.69
CA PHE A 25 -16.69 -6.27 1.27
C PHE A 25 -18.00 -5.57 0.95
N ALA A 26 -18.02 -4.78 -0.13
CA ALA A 26 -19.21 -4.09 -0.59
C ALA A 26 -19.84 -4.85 -1.77
N PHE A 27 -21.16 -4.93 -1.80
CA PHE A 27 -21.93 -5.59 -2.86
C PHE A 27 -23.08 -4.70 -3.33
N PHE A 28 -23.41 -4.72 -4.61
CA PHE A 28 -24.61 -4.06 -5.16
C PHE A 28 -25.36 -5.02 -6.07
N GLY A 29 -26.64 -5.27 -5.77
CA GLY A 29 -27.45 -6.22 -6.55
C GLY A 29 -26.85 -7.63 -6.64
N GLY A 30 -26.06 -8.04 -5.64
CA GLY A 30 -25.32 -9.32 -5.63
C GLY A 30 -23.95 -9.30 -6.31
N ILE A 31 -23.55 -8.19 -6.94
CA ILE A 31 -22.23 -8.01 -7.55
C ILE A 31 -21.24 -7.50 -6.49
N ASN A 32 -20.06 -8.13 -6.39
CA ASN A 32 -18.98 -7.65 -5.53
C ASN A 32 -18.37 -6.35 -6.11
N LEU A 33 -18.46 -5.25 -5.37
CA LEU A 33 -17.91 -3.95 -5.74
C LEU A 33 -16.43 -3.79 -5.35
N GLY A 34 -15.94 -4.60 -4.42
CA GLY A 34 -14.55 -4.61 -4.01
C GLY A 34 -14.36 -4.72 -2.50
N GLU A 35 -13.08 -4.77 -2.14
CA GLU A 35 -12.58 -4.79 -0.77
C GLU A 35 -12.38 -3.37 -0.24
N ILE A 36 -12.82 -3.12 0.99
CA ILE A 36 -12.54 -1.90 1.75
C ILE A 36 -11.64 -2.27 2.93
N TYR A 37 -10.39 -1.82 2.88
CA TYR A 37 -9.38 -2.05 3.92
C TYR A 37 -9.46 -0.96 5.00
N LEU A 38 -9.72 -1.35 6.25
CA LEU A 38 -9.98 -0.42 7.35
C LEU A 38 -8.89 -0.41 8.44
N ASP A 39 -7.71 -0.95 8.15
CA ASP A 39 -6.60 -1.06 9.13
C ASP A 39 -5.37 -0.24 8.73
N ASN A 40 -5.61 0.93 8.13
CA ASN A 40 -4.55 1.87 7.73
C ASN A 40 -3.69 2.37 8.91
N SER A 41 -4.20 2.28 10.16
CA SER A 41 -3.42 2.56 11.36
C SER A 41 -2.34 1.51 11.66
N ALA A 42 -2.51 0.27 11.18
CA ALA A 42 -1.52 -0.79 11.36
C ALA A 42 -0.48 -0.77 10.24
N THR A 43 -0.93 -0.63 8.98
CA THR A 43 -0.07 -0.46 7.81
C THR A 43 -0.88 0.12 6.65
N THR A 44 -0.21 0.74 5.68
CA THR A 44 -0.86 1.33 4.51
C THR A 44 -0.36 0.70 3.22
N ARG A 45 -1.19 0.75 2.18
CA ARG A 45 -0.76 0.37 0.83
C ARG A 45 0.32 1.34 0.35
N ILE A 46 1.41 0.79 -0.17
CA ILE A 46 2.47 1.58 -0.81
C ILE A 46 1.91 2.40 -1.98
N SER A 47 2.31 3.68 -2.07
CA SER A 47 1.97 4.49 -3.24
C SER A 47 2.76 4.04 -4.47
N THR A 48 2.24 4.35 -5.65
CA THR A 48 2.89 4.01 -6.93
C THR A 48 4.29 4.60 -7.03
N GLU A 49 4.46 5.85 -6.60
CA GLU A 49 5.72 6.59 -6.67
C GLU A 49 6.79 5.97 -5.76
N VAL A 50 6.38 5.53 -4.55
CA VAL A 50 7.30 4.85 -3.64
C VAL A 50 7.71 3.49 -4.21
N PHE A 51 6.78 2.75 -4.82
CA PHE A 51 7.09 1.48 -5.45
C PHE A 51 8.05 1.64 -6.64
N ASP A 52 7.84 2.65 -7.49
CA ASP A 52 8.71 2.94 -8.63
C ASP A 52 10.12 3.33 -8.18
N ALA A 53 10.25 4.16 -7.14
CA ALA A 53 11.54 4.50 -6.55
C ALA A 53 12.27 3.29 -5.96
N ILE A 54 11.54 2.39 -5.27
CA ILE A 54 12.11 1.12 -4.79
C ILE A 54 12.58 0.27 -5.97
N LYS A 55 11.76 0.15 -7.01
CA LYS A 55 12.08 -0.65 -8.19
C LYS A 55 13.35 -0.15 -8.88
N GLU A 56 13.48 1.16 -9.09
CA GLU A 56 14.68 1.77 -9.67
C GLU A 56 15.92 1.50 -8.80
N ALA A 57 15.81 1.72 -7.48
CA ALA A 57 16.91 1.43 -6.55
C ALA A 57 17.35 -0.05 -6.59
N TYR A 58 16.42 -0.99 -6.78
CA TYR A 58 16.70 -2.42 -6.83
C TYR A 58 17.18 -2.93 -8.19
N MET A 59 16.73 -2.34 -9.28
CA MET A 59 17.04 -2.82 -10.64
C MET A 59 18.25 -2.09 -11.24
N ASP A 60 18.36 -0.79 -10.99
CA ASP A 60 19.34 0.08 -11.65
C ASP A 60 20.48 0.49 -10.70
N ASP A 61 20.16 0.83 -9.45
CA ASP A 61 21.13 1.33 -8.45
C ASP A 61 21.43 0.36 -7.31
N TYR A 62 21.40 -0.94 -7.59
CA TYR A 62 21.60 -2.05 -6.64
C TYR A 62 23.02 -2.16 -6.02
N GLY A 63 23.90 -1.18 -6.26
CA GLY A 63 25.27 -1.19 -5.78
C GLY A 63 25.37 -1.14 -4.26
N ASN A 64 26.41 -1.74 -3.70
CA ASN A 64 26.70 -1.59 -2.28
C ASN A 64 27.23 -0.15 -2.02
N PRO A 65 26.54 0.68 -1.21
CA PRO A 65 26.92 2.08 -0.96
C PRO A 65 28.28 2.24 -0.26
N SER A 66 28.84 1.18 0.33
CA SER A 66 30.19 1.19 0.91
C SER A 66 31.31 0.93 -0.11
N SER A 67 30.96 0.61 -1.36
CA SER A 67 31.93 0.33 -2.42
C SER A 67 32.33 1.60 -3.18
N LEU A 68 33.63 1.75 -3.47
CA LEU A 68 34.19 2.94 -4.13
C LEU A 68 33.98 2.97 -5.65
N HIS A 69 33.49 1.88 -6.25
CA HIS A 69 33.23 1.81 -7.69
C HIS A 69 31.92 2.54 -8.04
N GLY A 70 31.75 2.90 -9.32
CA GLY A 70 30.66 3.77 -9.77
C GLY A 70 29.25 3.40 -9.28
N LYS A 71 28.87 2.11 -9.34
CA LYS A 71 27.57 1.65 -8.81
C LYS A 71 27.39 1.82 -7.30
N GLY A 72 28.47 1.70 -6.51
CA GLY A 72 28.41 1.95 -5.07
C GLY A 72 28.26 3.43 -4.74
N VAL A 73 28.98 4.30 -5.47
CA VAL A 73 28.85 5.76 -5.36
C VAL A 73 27.43 6.23 -5.72
N ALA A 74 26.82 5.64 -6.76
CA ALA A 74 25.44 5.95 -7.14
C ALA A 74 24.44 5.58 -6.03
N ALA A 75 24.55 4.37 -5.47
CA ALA A 75 23.70 3.93 -4.35
C ALA A 75 23.90 4.80 -3.09
N GLU A 76 25.15 5.17 -2.76
CA GLU A 76 25.44 6.05 -1.63
C GLU A 76 24.79 7.43 -1.81
N ARG A 77 24.83 7.97 -3.03
CA ARG A 77 24.17 9.24 -3.36
C ARG A 77 22.66 9.16 -3.16
N LEU A 78 22.01 8.09 -3.63
CA LEU A 78 20.57 7.89 -3.47
C LEU A 78 20.17 7.84 -1.99
N ILE A 79 20.92 7.12 -1.15
CA ILE A 79 20.70 7.09 0.31
C ILE A 79 20.87 8.48 0.93
N LYS A 80 21.88 9.25 0.52
CA LYS A 80 22.13 10.61 1.01
C LYS A 80 21.00 11.56 0.63
N GLU A 81 20.48 11.47 -0.59
CA GLU A 81 19.34 12.28 -1.06
C GLU A 81 18.06 11.93 -0.28
N ALA A 82 17.76 10.65 -0.08
CA ALA A 82 16.61 10.21 0.72
C ALA A 82 16.70 10.66 2.19
N ARG A 83 17.90 10.67 2.79
CA ARG A 83 18.09 11.17 4.15
C ARG A 83 17.80 12.67 4.24
N LYS A 84 18.21 13.44 3.23
CA LYS A 84 17.97 14.90 3.16
C LYS A 84 16.49 15.25 3.02
N SER A 85 15.67 14.39 2.40
CA SER A 85 14.23 14.65 2.26
C SER A 85 13.42 14.42 3.54
N ILE A 86 13.99 13.71 4.51
CA ILE A 86 13.34 13.39 5.80
C ILE A 86 13.84 14.31 6.93
N SER A 87 15.07 14.84 6.80
CA SER A 87 15.72 15.68 7.81
C SER A 87 15.38 17.15 7.61
#